data_AF-A0A381PPQ8-F1
#
_entry.id   AF-A0A381PPQ8-F1
#
_cell.length_a   1.000
_cell.length_b   1.000
_cell.length_c   1.000
_cell.angle_alpha   90.00
_cell.angle_beta   90.00
_cell.angle_gamma   90.00
#
_symmetry.space_group_name_H-M   'P 1'
#
loop_
_entity.id
_entity.type
_entity.pdbx_description
1 polymer ?
#
loop_
_entity_poly.entity_id
_entity_poly.type
_entity_poly.pdbx_seq_one_letter_code
_entity_poly.pdbx_strand_id
1 'polypeptide(L)' 'MPETPSKIQVTEQAAAVIRSLGSAPLSGQESVGEHYFEAVYQRSVALASALAAAAEMVGEEEHED' A
#
# COMPACT_ATOMS: atom_id res chain seq x y z
N MET A 1 24.79 -18.74 -7.03
CA MET A 1 24.45 -17.37 -7.52
C MET A 1 23.66 -16.68 -6.42
N PRO A 2 23.62 -15.34 -6.33
CA PRO A 2 22.73 -14.67 -5.39
C PRO A 2 21.26 -14.99 -5.74
N GLU A 3 20.42 -15.07 -4.72
CA GLU A 3 18.97 -15.25 -4.86
C GLU A 3 18.35 -14.06 -5.60
N THR A 4 17.48 -14.34 -6.58
CA THR A 4 16.71 -13.30 -7.27
C THR A 4 15.61 -12.79 -6.33
N PRO A 5 15.46 -11.47 -6.11
CA PRO A 5 14.41 -10.95 -5.24
C PRO A 5 13.02 -11.32 -5.76
N SER A 6 12.12 -11.68 -4.85
CA SER A 6 10.72 -11.97 -5.19
C SER A 6 10.02 -10.72 -5.74
N LYS A 7 9.12 -10.91 -6.70
CA LYS A 7 8.30 -9.84 -7.27
C LYS A 7 7.42 -9.19 -6.19
N ILE A 8 7.13 -7.90 -6.37
CA ILE A 8 6.28 -7.09 -5.49
C ILE A 8 4.82 -7.31 -5.86
N GLN A 9 4.00 -7.67 -4.88
CA GLN A 9 2.55 -7.74 -5.02
C GLN A 9 1.93 -6.39 -4.62
N VAL A 10 1.17 -5.80 -5.52
CA VAL A 10 0.53 -4.49 -5.31
C VAL A 10 -0.89 -4.73 -4.79
N THR A 11 -1.22 -4.15 -3.64
CA THR A 11 -2.58 -4.23 -3.09
C THR A 11 -3.52 -3.20 -3.73
N GLU A 12 -4.73 -3.62 -4.09
CA GLU A 12 -5.78 -2.70 -4.53
C GLU A 12 -6.44 -1.93 -3.36
N GLN A 13 -6.27 -2.42 -2.13
CA GLN A 13 -6.90 -1.87 -0.93
C GLN A 13 -5.88 -1.22 0.01
N ALA A 14 -5.08 -0.29 -0.51
CA ALA A 14 -4.07 0.45 0.27
C ALA A 14 -4.61 1.01 1.61
N ALA A 15 -5.84 1.53 1.61
CA ALA A 15 -6.48 2.10 2.79
C ALA A 15 -6.87 1.07 3.87
N ALA A 16 -6.88 -0.24 3.56
CA ALA A 16 -7.20 -1.28 4.53
C ALA A 16 -6.19 -1.33 5.69
N VAL A 17 -4.94 -0.96 5.44
CA VAL A 17 -3.90 -0.85 6.48
C VAL A 17 -4.25 0.23 7.50
N ILE A 18 -4.72 1.40 7.06
CA ILE A 18 -5.08 2.48 7.97
C ILE A 18 -6.24 2.05 8.88
N ARG A 19 -7.23 1.34 8.33
CA ARG A 19 -8.36 0.83 9.11
C ARG A 19 -7.96 -0.24 10.13
N SER A 20 -6.94 -1.05 9.85
CA SER A 20 -6.50 -2.10 10.77
C SER A 20 -5.74 -1.57 11.99
N LEU A 21 -5.20 -0.34 11.91
CA LEU A 21 -4.49 0.32 13.00
C LEU A 21 -5.43 0.87 14.09
N GLY A 22 -6.74 0.95 13.82
CA GLY A 22 -7.74 1.54 14.71
C GLY A 22 -7.80 3.07 14.60
N SER A 23 -8.57 3.69 15.49
CA SER A 23 -8.82 5.14 15.46
C SER A 23 -7.56 5.95 15.79
N ALA A 24 -7.37 7.05 15.08
CA ALA A 24 -6.25 7.94 15.31
C ALA A 24 -6.29 8.51 16.75
N PRO A 25 -5.16 8.53 17.50
CA PRO A 25 -5.11 9.06 18.86
C PRO A 25 -5.04 10.60 18.86
N LEU A 26 -5.94 11.25 18.12
CA LEU A 26 -6.03 12.70 17.98
C LEU A 26 -7.37 13.15 18.52
N SER A 27 -7.40 13.52 19.81
CA SER A 27 -8.63 13.93 20.50
C SER A 27 -9.38 15.02 19.73
N GLY A 28 -10.59 14.70 19.26
CA GLY A 28 -11.48 15.63 18.57
C GLY A 28 -11.11 15.94 17.11
N GLN A 29 -10.11 15.26 16.55
CA GLN A 29 -9.70 15.36 15.15
C GLN A 29 -9.42 13.97 14.55
N GLU A 30 -10.05 12.91 15.09
CA GLU A 30 -9.76 11.53 14.69
C GLU A 30 -10.00 11.33 13.18
N SER A 31 -11.10 11.86 12.64
CA SER A 31 -11.46 11.73 11.21
C SER A 31 -10.51 12.46 10.27
N VAL A 32 -9.99 13.63 10.67
CA VAL A 32 -9.02 14.39 9.87
C VAL A 32 -7.69 13.64 9.81
N GLY A 33 -7.30 13.00 10.92
CA GLY A 33 -6.14 12.11 10.97
C GLY A 33 -6.28 10.94 10.00
N GLU A 34 -7.41 10.24 10.04
CA GLU A 34 -7.69 9.10 9.16
C GLU A 34 -7.62 9.48 7.67
N HIS A 35 -8.29 10.57 7.26
CA HIS A 35 -8.26 11.02 5.87
C HIS A 35 -6.87 11.45 5.38
N TYR A 36 -6.11 12.14 6.23
CA TYR A 36 -4.76 12.55 5.86
C TYR A 36 -3.84 11.33 5.68
N PHE A 37 -3.92 10.37 6.61
CA PHE A 37 -3.16 9.13 6.52
C PHE A 37 -3.55 8.31 5.28
N GLU A 38 -4.84 8.20 4.98
CA GLU A 38 -5.32 7.52 3.79
C GLU A 38 -4.74 8.15 2.50
N ALA A 39 -4.80 9.47 2.37
CA ALA A 39 -4.28 10.18 1.18
C ALA A 39 -2.76 9.98 0.99
N VAL A 40 -1.99 10.06 2.08
CA VAL A 40 -0.53 9.81 2.04
C VAL A 40 -0.24 8.36 1.64
N TYR A 41 -0.99 7.40 2.19
CA TYR A 41 -0.77 5.99 1.93
C TYR A 41 -1.12 5.61 0.49
N GLN A 42 -2.26 6.09 -0.03
CA GLN A 42 -2.66 5.90 -1.42
C GLN A 42 -1.59 6.43 -2.39
N ARG A 43 -1.08 7.64 -2.15
CA ARG A 43 -0.03 8.23 -2.97
C ARG A 43 1.27 7.43 -2.91
N SER A 44 1.62 6.91 -1.75
CA SER A 44 2.83 6.12 -1.54
C SER A 44 2.76 4.78 -2.27
N VAL A 45 1.61 4.09 -2.20
CA VAL A 45 1.37 2.86 -2.95
C VAL A 45 1.44 3.12 -4.45
N ALA A 46 0.75 4.16 -4.96
CA ALA A 46 0.80 4.49 -6.39
C ALA A 46 2.23 4.74 -6.90
N LEU A 47 3.05 5.46 -6.12
CA LEU A 47 4.46 5.68 -6.45
C LEU A 47 5.27 4.39 -6.43
N ALA A 48 5.14 3.57 -5.38
CA ALA A 48 5.83 2.30 -5.26
C ALA A 48 5.47 1.34 -6.40
N SER A 49 4.19 1.27 -6.77
CA SER A 49 3.70 0.48 -7.90
C SER A 49 4.28 0.96 -9.22
N ALA A 50 4.36 2.27 -9.45
CA ALA A 50 4.99 2.83 -10.65
C ALA A 50 6.49 2.50 -10.73
N LEU A 51 7.21 2.58 -9.60
CA LEU A 51 8.62 2.18 -9.50
C LEU A 51 8.80 0.67 -9.76
N ALA A 52 7.98 -0.17 -9.15
CA ALA A 52 8.00 -1.61 -9.37
C ALA A 52 7.72 -1.97 -10.83
N ALA A 53 6.75 -1.29 -11.46
CA ALA A 53 6.41 -1.49 -12.87
C ALA A 53 7.58 -1.08 -13.79
N ALA A 54 8.23 0.05 -13.51
CA ALA A 54 9.41 0.50 -14.26
C ALA A 54 10.62 -0.45 -14.13
N ALA A 55 10.68 -1.23 -13.04
CA ALA A 55 11.72 -2.22 -12.80
C ALA A 55 11.33 -3.65 -13.22
N GLU A 56 10.17 -3.84 -13.87
CA GLU A 56 9.61 -5.17 -14.22
C GLU A 56 9.46 -6.10 -13.00
N MET A 57 9.31 -5.52 -11.79
CA MET A 57 9.22 -6.25 -10.53
C MET A 57 7.79 -6.44 -10.02
N VAL A 58 6.76 -6.08 -10.79
CA VAL A 58 5.35 -6.31 -10.40
C VAL A 58 5.02 -7.79 -10.60
N GLY A 59 4.52 -8.42 -9.54
CA GLY A 59 3.99 -9.78 -9.56
C GLY A 59 2.69 -9.84 -10.36
N GLU A 60 2.46 -10.93 -11.09
CA GLU A 60 1.12 -11.25 -11.54
C GLU A 60 0.34 -11.73 -10.30
N GLU A 61 -0.88 -11.23 -10.11
CA GLU A 61 -1.79 -11.81 -9.13
C GLU A 61 -1.98 -13.27 -9.51
N GLU A 62 -1.59 -14.20 -8.63
CA GLU A 62 -1.92 -15.61 -8.82
C GLU A 62 -3.45 -15.74 -8.75
N HIS A 63 -4.11 -15.73 -9.90
CA HIS A 63 -5.48 -16.19 -10.02
C HIS A 63 -5.47 -17.71 -9.77
N GLU A 64 -5.81 -18.13 -8.54
CA GLU A 64 -6.19 -19.51 -8.27
C GLU A 64 -7.55 -19.79 -8.95
N ASP A 65 -7.54 -20.61 -10.00
CA ASP A 65 -8.72 -21.20 -10.67
C ASP A 65 -9.45 -22.21 -9.77
#